data_AF-A0A2A8VD47-F1
#
_entry.id   AF-A0A2A8VD47-F1
#
_cell.length_a   1.000
_cell.length_b   1.000
_cell.length_c   1.000
_cell.angle_alpha   90.00
_cell.angle_beta   90.00
_cell.angle_gamma   90.00
#
_symmetry.space_group_name_H-M   'P 1'
#
loop_
_entity.id
_entity.type
_entity.pdbx_description
1 polymer ?
#
loop_
_entity_poly.entity_id
_entity_poly.type
_entity_poly.pdbx_seq_one_letter_code
_entity_poly.pdbx_strand_id
1 'polypeptide(L)'
;MNREKGLRWSFFFVGLLVLSFGISLTIKGKDLGIGPWDVFHYGLFKQLGLTIGTWSIIVGFIILFVTGVGTRSFPKAGAFINMLLIGIFIDLFNFVLPDPQSFAAQAVLFAIGIVVIGYGIGMYVSADLGAGPRDSLMLLVVEKTGWKVQWGRNGMEIIVFFFGWLLGGPVGIGTVIIALGLGSIVGFSLPQSKKLLHFLIERQMTKRDNPLAS
;
A
#
# COMPACT_ATOMS: atom_id res chain seq x y z
N MET A 1 -13.68 6.06 -23.94
CA MET A 1 -14.06 5.25 -22.76
C MET A 1 -13.12 4.05 -22.51
N ASN A 2 -12.85 3.15 -23.47
CA ASN A 2 -11.98 1.98 -23.22
C ASN A 2 -10.50 2.32 -22.95
N ARG A 3 -9.93 3.33 -23.61
CA ARG A 3 -8.52 3.73 -23.40
C ARG A 3 -8.27 4.47 -22.09
N GLU A 4 -9.19 5.32 -21.67
CA GLU A 4 -9.13 5.97 -20.34
C GLU A 4 -9.12 4.92 -19.22
N LYS A 5 -10.04 3.94 -19.31
CA LYS A 5 -10.05 2.79 -18.39
C LYS A 5 -8.70 2.07 -18.42
N GLY A 6 -8.14 1.82 -19.60
CA GLY A 6 -6.81 1.24 -19.77
C GLY A 6 -5.71 2.03 -19.05
N LEU A 7 -5.66 3.36 -19.22
CA LEU A 7 -4.69 4.21 -18.53
C LEU A 7 -4.84 4.16 -17.00
N ARG A 8 -6.07 4.23 -16.48
CA ARG A 8 -6.33 4.11 -15.04
C ARG A 8 -5.82 2.77 -14.50
N TRP A 9 -6.08 1.67 -15.21
CA TRP A 9 -5.57 0.35 -14.84
C TRP A 9 -4.04 0.28 -14.89
N SER A 10 -3.40 0.77 -15.95
CA SER A 10 -1.94 0.81 -16.02
C SER A 10 -1.34 1.64 -14.88
N PHE A 11 -1.91 2.81 -14.59
CA PHE A 11 -1.45 3.67 -13.51
C PHE A 11 -1.63 3.01 -12.14
N PHE A 12 -2.72 2.28 -11.96
CA PHE A 12 -2.96 1.46 -10.77
C PHE A 12 -1.92 0.35 -10.62
N PHE A 13 -1.66 -0.44 -11.67
CA PHE A 13 -0.66 -1.52 -11.62
C PHE A 13 0.75 -1.01 -11.33
N VAL A 14 1.15 0.10 -11.97
CA VAL A 14 2.42 0.77 -11.69
C VAL A 14 2.46 1.26 -10.25
N GLY A 15 1.36 1.83 -9.76
CA GLY A 15 1.20 2.23 -8.36
C GLY A 15 1.43 1.08 -7.38
N LEU A 16 0.86 -0.09 -7.64
CA LEU A 16 1.05 -1.28 -6.81
C LEU A 16 2.48 -1.81 -6.85
N LEU A 17 3.13 -1.81 -8.02
CA LEU A 17 4.54 -2.18 -8.16
C LEU A 17 5.44 -1.25 -7.33
N VAL A 18 5.28 0.06 -7.49
CA VAL A 18 6.08 1.06 -6.77
C VAL A 18 5.81 0.98 -5.27
N LEU A 19 4.55 0.83 -4.85
CA LEU A 19 4.20 0.63 -3.45
C LEU A 19 4.92 -0.58 -2.85
N SER A 20 4.81 -1.73 -3.51
CA SER A 20 5.37 -3.00 -3.00
C SER A 20 6.90 -3.00 -3.00
N PHE A 21 7.51 -2.30 -3.97
CA PHE A 21 8.94 -2.05 -3.99
C PHE A 21 9.36 -1.24 -2.77
N GLY A 22 8.66 -0.14 -2.49
CA GLY A 22 8.91 0.68 -1.30
C GLY A 22 8.77 -0.09 0.02
N ILE A 23 7.72 -0.92 0.14
CA ILE A 23 7.53 -1.82 1.30
C ILE A 23 8.72 -2.78 1.44
N SER A 24 9.20 -3.35 0.34
CA SER A 24 10.33 -4.28 0.40
C SER A 24 11.62 -3.57 0.80
N LEU A 25 11.84 -2.33 0.36
CA LEU A 25 12.98 -1.52 0.80
C LEU A 25 12.93 -1.22 2.31
N THR A 26 11.75 -0.92 2.87
CA THR A 26 11.64 -0.73 4.33
C THR A 26 11.84 -2.04 5.10
N ILE A 27 11.38 -3.18 4.57
CA ILE A 27 11.65 -4.52 5.14
C ILE A 27 13.15 -4.83 5.13
N LYS A 28 13.89 -4.44 4.09
CA LYS A 28 15.35 -4.59 4.05
C LYS A 28 16.06 -3.73 5.11
N GLY A 29 15.45 -2.61 5.52
CA GLY A 29 15.89 -1.76 6.64
C GLY A 29 15.23 -2.07 7.99
N LYS A 30 14.73 -3.30 8.20
CA LYS A 30 13.92 -3.68 9.37
C LYS A 30 14.57 -3.44 10.74
N ASP A 31 15.88 -3.27 10.84
CA ASP A 31 16.54 -2.97 12.12
C ASP A 31 16.17 -1.57 12.62
N LEU A 32 15.72 -0.67 11.73
CA LEU A 32 15.09 0.59 12.11
C LEU A 32 13.63 0.40 12.55
N GLY A 33 13.01 -0.73 12.22
CA GLY A 33 11.56 -0.98 12.34
C GLY A 33 10.84 -0.82 11.00
N ILE A 34 9.62 -1.36 10.91
CA ILE A 34 8.80 -1.31 9.68
C ILE A 34 7.39 -0.76 9.96
N GLY A 35 6.57 -0.58 8.92
CA GLY A 35 5.21 -0.02 9.04
C GLY A 35 4.28 -0.95 9.83
N PRO A 36 3.26 -0.43 10.56
CA PRO A 36 2.41 -1.22 11.47
C PRO A 36 1.85 -2.53 10.91
N TRP A 37 1.27 -2.47 9.71
CA TRP A 37 0.76 -3.67 9.03
C TRP A 37 1.86 -4.65 8.64
N ASP A 38 3.04 -4.13 8.26
CA ASP A 38 4.18 -4.96 7.89
C ASP A 38 4.81 -5.58 9.14
N VAL A 39 4.78 -4.91 10.30
CA VAL A 39 5.13 -5.50 11.62
C VAL A 39 4.24 -6.71 11.88
N PHE A 40 2.94 -6.60 11.62
CA PHE A 40 2.01 -7.71 11.79
C PHE A 40 2.28 -8.87 10.83
N HIS A 41 2.41 -8.61 9.52
CA HIS A 41 2.73 -9.66 8.55
C HIS A 41 4.09 -10.31 8.82
N TYR A 42 5.09 -9.53 9.23
CA TYR A 42 6.40 -10.06 9.63
C TYR A 42 6.30 -10.91 10.90
N GLY A 43 5.51 -10.47 11.89
CA GLY A 43 5.26 -11.24 13.11
C GLY A 43 4.63 -12.60 12.80
N LEU A 44 3.62 -12.64 11.93
CA LEU A 44 3.01 -13.88 11.45
C LEU A 44 4.01 -14.75 10.70
N PHE A 45 4.83 -14.16 9.82
CA PHE A 45 5.94 -14.85 9.15
C PHE A 45 6.87 -15.54 10.14
N LYS A 46 7.28 -14.82 11.19
CA LYS A 46 8.21 -15.33 12.21
C LYS A 46 7.62 -16.47 13.04
N GLN A 47 6.33 -16.42 13.35
CA GLN A 47 5.67 -17.37 14.25
C GLN A 47 5.07 -18.58 13.54
N LEU A 48 4.58 -18.39 12.32
CA LEU A 48 3.75 -19.37 11.60
C LEU A 48 4.35 -19.78 10.24
N GLY A 49 5.49 -19.21 9.84
CA GLY A 49 6.13 -19.49 8.55
C GLY A 49 5.48 -18.75 7.38
N LEU A 50 5.50 -19.35 6.18
CA LEU A 50 5.11 -18.73 4.90
C LEU A 50 6.01 -17.53 4.55
N THR A 51 5.57 -16.67 3.65
CA THR A 51 6.27 -15.43 3.28
C THR A 51 5.48 -14.22 3.77
N ILE A 52 6.14 -13.06 3.87
CA ILE A 52 5.49 -11.80 4.27
C ILE A 52 4.39 -11.42 3.27
N GLY A 53 4.63 -11.60 1.97
CA GLY A 53 3.66 -11.35 0.92
C GLY A 53 2.45 -12.29 1.00
N THR A 54 2.66 -13.57 1.31
CA THR A 54 1.57 -14.52 1.54
C THR A 54 0.70 -14.09 2.71
N TRP A 55 1.28 -13.67 3.84
CA TRP A 55 0.51 -13.15 4.97
C TRP A 55 -0.26 -11.86 4.62
N SER A 56 0.34 -10.98 3.82
CA SER A 56 -0.36 -9.79 3.29
C SER A 56 -1.61 -10.17 2.48
N ILE A 57 -1.53 -11.23 1.66
CA ILE A 57 -2.68 -11.74 0.89
C ILE A 57 -3.73 -12.37 1.80
N ILE A 58 -3.32 -13.24 2.72
CA ILE A 58 -4.25 -13.93 3.63
C ILE A 58 -5.02 -12.92 4.48
N VAL A 59 -4.31 -11.99 5.12
CA VAL A 59 -4.90 -10.94 5.96
C VAL A 59 -5.77 -10.03 5.12
N GLY A 60 -5.31 -9.62 3.94
CA GLY A 60 -6.12 -8.83 3.02
C GLY A 60 -7.41 -9.54 2.61
N PHE A 61 -7.37 -10.86 2.40
CA PHE A 61 -8.54 -11.65 2.03
C PHE A 61 -9.54 -11.71 3.18
N ILE A 62 -9.06 -11.97 4.40
CA ILE A 62 -9.87 -11.93 5.62
C ILE A 62 -10.54 -10.56 5.76
N ILE A 63 -9.78 -9.48 5.55
CA ILE A 63 -10.30 -8.12 5.65
C ILE A 63 -11.39 -7.87 4.60
N LEU A 64 -11.16 -8.22 3.33
CA LEU A 64 -12.17 -8.04 2.28
C LEU A 64 -13.42 -8.88 2.53
N PHE A 65 -13.25 -10.10 3.04
CA PHE A 65 -14.35 -10.98 3.41
C PHE A 65 -15.19 -10.38 4.55
N VAL A 66 -14.56 -10.00 5.67
CA VAL A 66 -15.23 -9.37 6.81
C VAL A 66 -15.91 -8.06 6.38
N THR A 67 -15.24 -7.27 5.55
CA THR A 67 -15.79 -6.01 5.05
C THR A 67 -17.00 -6.25 4.16
N GLY A 68 -16.93 -7.22 3.25
CA GLY A 68 -18.03 -7.55 2.34
C GLY A 68 -19.26 -8.06 3.08
N VAL A 69 -19.06 -8.92 4.09
CA VAL A 69 -20.14 -9.41 4.95
C VAL A 69 -20.73 -8.27 5.80
N GLY A 70 -19.88 -7.41 6.39
CA GLY A 70 -20.31 -6.33 7.27
C GLY A 70 -21.07 -5.19 6.57
N THR A 71 -20.69 -4.87 5.33
CA THR A 71 -21.32 -3.85 4.47
C THR A 71 -22.43 -4.42 3.57
N ARG A 72 -22.59 -5.75 3.51
CA ARG A 72 -23.46 -6.45 2.57
C ARG A 72 -23.22 -6.02 1.11
N SER A 73 -21.98 -5.68 0.78
CA SER A 73 -21.58 -5.19 -0.53
C SER A 73 -20.31 -5.89 -0.99
N PHE A 74 -20.24 -6.24 -2.28
CA PHE A 74 -19.04 -6.86 -2.82
C PHE A 74 -17.92 -5.82 -3.00
N PRO A 75 -16.70 -6.09 -2.51
CA PRO A 75 -15.56 -5.22 -2.76
C PRO A 75 -15.31 -5.07 -4.27
N LYS A 76 -14.88 -3.87 -4.68
CA LYS A 76 -14.52 -3.61 -6.09
C LYS A 76 -13.37 -4.52 -6.51
N ALA A 77 -13.31 -4.88 -7.80
CA ALA A 77 -12.25 -5.73 -8.34
C ALA A 77 -10.83 -5.21 -8.05
N GLY A 78 -10.64 -3.88 -8.04
CA GLY A 78 -9.36 -3.26 -7.67
C GLY A 78 -8.90 -3.63 -6.26
N ALA A 79 -9.80 -3.87 -5.31
CA ALA A 79 -9.45 -4.26 -3.94
C ALA A 79 -8.81 -5.66 -3.89
N PHE A 80 -9.38 -6.61 -4.63
CA PHE A 80 -8.85 -7.97 -4.75
C PHE A 80 -7.51 -7.99 -5.50
N ILE A 81 -7.40 -7.21 -6.58
CA ILE A 81 -6.15 -7.11 -7.36
C ILE A 81 -5.05 -6.44 -6.53
N ASN A 82 -5.39 -5.39 -5.77
CA ASN A 82 -4.47 -4.72 -4.84
C ASN A 82 -3.91 -5.73 -3.83
N MET A 83 -4.79 -6.44 -3.13
CA MET A 83 -4.42 -7.48 -2.17
C MET A 83 -3.46 -8.51 -2.76
N LEU A 84 -3.82 -9.10 -3.91
CA LEU A 84 -3.03 -10.17 -4.54
C LEU A 84 -1.66 -9.65 -5.00
N LEU A 85 -1.66 -8.57 -5.76
CA LEU A 85 -0.43 -8.07 -6.38
C LEU A 85 0.53 -7.47 -5.37
N ILE A 86 0.05 -6.80 -4.32
CA ILE A 86 0.95 -6.29 -3.28
C ILE A 86 1.71 -7.44 -2.63
N GLY A 87 1.02 -8.53 -2.24
CA GLY A 87 1.71 -9.66 -1.65
C GLY A 87 2.71 -10.32 -2.60
N ILE A 88 2.29 -10.59 -3.85
CA ILE A 88 3.17 -11.20 -4.87
C ILE A 88 4.42 -10.34 -5.10
N PHE A 89 4.25 -9.02 -5.22
CA PHE A 89 5.37 -8.11 -5.48
C PHE A 89 6.26 -7.93 -4.26
N ILE A 90 5.72 -7.94 -3.03
CA ILE A 90 6.53 -7.94 -1.80
C ILE A 90 7.46 -9.16 -1.79
N ASP A 91 6.93 -10.35 -2.10
CA ASP A 91 7.76 -11.56 -2.12
C ASP A 91 8.79 -11.54 -3.25
N LEU A 92 8.38 -11.10 -4.45
CA LEU A 92 9.27 -10.93 -5.59
C LEU A 92 10.43 -9.98 -5.26
N PHE A 93 10.15 -8.80 -4.72
CA PHE A 93 11.18 -7.82 -4.42
C PHE A 93 12.03 -8.23 -3.23
N ASN A 94 11.47 -8.86 -2.20
CA ASN A 94 12.27 -9.39 -1.09
C ASN A 94 13.23 -10.50 -1.54
N PHE A 95 12.85 -11.28 -2.55
CA PHE A 95 13.70 -12.29 -3.18
C PHE A 95 14.80 -11.69 -4.06
N VAL A 96 14.47 -10.67 -4.86
CA VAL A 96 15.41 -10.05 -5.82
C VAL A 96 16.36 -9.03 -5.15
N LEU A 97 15.90 -8.30 -4.13
CA LEU A 97 16.70 -7.30 -3.46
C LEU A 97 17.75 -7.95 -2.54
N PRO A 98 19.04 -7.62 -2.68
CA PRO A 98 20.06 -8.13 -1.79
C PRO A 98 19.87 -7.59 -0.37
N ASP A 99 20.29 -8.38 0.62
CA ASP A 99 20.28 -7.92 2.01
C ASP A 99 21.40 -6.90 2.25
N PRO A 100 21.09 -5.74 2.86
CA PRO A 100 22.09 -4.70 3.13
C PRO A 100 23.11 -5.18 4.17
N GLN A 101 24.39 -4.96 3.89
CA GLN A 101 25.50 -5.42 4.76
C GLN A 101 25.86 -4.44 5.89
N SER A 102 25.31 -3.22 5.88
CA SER A 102 25.60 -2.19 6.88
C SER A 102 24.34 -1.47 7.34
N PHE A 103 24.38 -0.97 8.57
CA PHE A 103 23.29 -0.16 9.11
C PHE A 103 23.04 1.12 8.28
N ALA A 104 24.10 1.72 7.74
CA ALA A 104 23.97 2.88 6.86
C ALA A 104 23.19 2.54 5.58
N ALA A 105 23.47 1.40 4.95
CA ALA A 105 22.71 0.93 3.78
C ALA A 105 21.24 0.68 4.15
N GLN A 106 20.98 0.06 5.30
CA GLN A 106 19.62 -0.13 5.81
C GLN A 106 18.87 1.19 5.98
N ALA A 107 19.49 2.19 6.61
CA ALA A 107 18.88 3.49 6.83
C ALA A 107 18.55 4.22 5.52
N VAL A 108 19.43 4.13 4.52
CA VAL A 108 19.21 4.71 3.18
C VAL A 108 18.06 4.00 2.46
N LEU A 109 18.09 2.66 2.41
CA LEU A 109 17.01 1.88 1.79
C LEU A 109 15.68 2.15 2.47
N PHE A 110 15.66 2.22 3.80
CA PHE A 110 14.49 2.55 4.59
C PHE A 110 13.93 3.94 4.24
N ALA A 111 14.79 4.98 4.24
CA ALA A 111 14.38 6.34 3.92
C ALA A 111 13.81 6.46 2.49
N ILE A 112 14.48 5.86 1.51
CA ILE A 112 13.98 5.78 0.12
C ILE A 112 12.66 5.02 0.09
N GLY A 113 12.58 3.89 0.79
CA GLY A 113 11.39 3.05 0.89
C GLY A 113 10.16 3.84 1.33
N ILE A 114 10.25 4.65 2.38
CA ILE A 114 9.12 5.48 2.85
C ILE A 114 8.61 6.42 1.73
N VAL A 115 9.51 7.11 1.04
CA VAL A 115 9.14 8.03 -0.04
C VAL A 115 8.46 7.27 -1.18
N VAL A 116 9.06 6.15 -1.58
CA VAL A 116 8.53 5.27 -2.63
C VAL A 116 7.15 4.71 -2.28
N ILE A 117 6.93 4.27 -1.03
CA ILE A 117 5.61 3.84 -0.53
C ILE A 117 4.60 4.97 -0.72
N GLY A 118 4.93 6.18 -0.26
CA GLY A 118 4.04 7.33 -0.36
C GLY A 118 3.64 7.66 -1.80
N TYR A 119 4.57 7.59 -2.75
CA TYR A 119 4.27 7.75 -4.17
C TYR A 119 3.47 6.59 -4.76
N GLY A 120 3.78 5.35 -4.38
CA GLY A 120 3.01 4.18 -4.78
C GLY A 120 1.54 4.28 -4.35
N ILE A 121 1.28 4.70 -3.11
CA ILE A 121 -0.06 4.97 -2.58
C ILE A 121 -0.75 6.06 -3.41
N GLY A 122 -0.08 7.20 -3.62
CA GLY A 122 -0.63 8.30 -4.41
C GLY A 122 -1.07 7.85 -5.80
N MET A 123 -0.26 7.02 -6.46
CA MET A 123 -0.55 6.51 -7.80
C MET A 123 -1.76 5.58 -7.83
N TYR A 124 -1.75 4.48 -7.05
CA TYR A 124 -2.84 3.52 -7.13
C TYR A 124 -4.18 4.13 -6.66
N VAL A 125 -4.15 4.98 -5.63
CA VAL A 125 -5.37 5.63 -5.10
C VAL A 125 -5.94 6.60 -6.14
N SER A 126 -5.09 7.33 -6.86
CA SER A 126 -5.55 8.29 -7.88
C SER A 126 -6.29 7.64 -9.06
N ALA A 127 -6.06 6.35 -9.31
CA ALA A 127 -6.72 5.62 -10.40
C ALA A 127 -8.22 5.36 -10.15
N ASP A 128 -8.67 5.43 -8.89
CA ASP A 128 -10.07 5.25 -8.47
C ASP A 128 -10.71 3.90 -8.88
N LEU A 129 -9.92 2.83 -8.86
CA LEU A 129 -10.36 1.48 -9.25
C LEU A 129 -10.84 0.60 -8.09
N GLY A 130 -10.76 1.13 -6.87
CA GLY A 130 -11.20 0.45 -5.65
C GLY A 130 -10.29 0.74 -4.46
N ALA A 131 -10.90 0.90 -3.29
CA ALA A 131 -10.20 1.02 -2.03
C ALA A 131 -9.47 -0.31 -1.72
N GLY A 132 -8.25 -0.26 -1.18
CA GLY A 132 -7.56 -1.47 -0.75
C GLY A 132 -8.29 -2.17 0.41
N PRO A 133 -7.90 -3.39 0.80
CA PRO A 133 -8.50 -4.08 1.95
C PRO A 133 -8.49 -3.21 3.21
N ARG A 134 -7.34 -2.59 3.52
CA ARG A 134 -7.15 -1.72 4.70
C ARG A 134 -8.10 -0.52 4.68
N ASP A 135 -8.25 0.12 3.52
CA ASP A 135 -9.16 1.25 3.34
C ASP A 135 -10.63 0.82 3.45
N SER A 136 -10.96 -0.36 2.95
CA SER A 136 -12.32 -0.92 3.02
C SER A 136 -12.71 -1.22 4.48
N LEU A 137 -11.79 -1.78 5.27
CA LEU A 137 -11.99 -2.01 6.70
C LEU A 137 -12.21 -0.70 7.46
N MET A 138 -11.42 0.32 7.16
CA MET A 138 -11.57 1.65 7.75
C MET A 138 -12.98 2.20 7.53
N LEU A 139 -13.49 2.10 6.30
CA LEU A 139 -14.82 2.58 5.95
C LEU A 139 -15.91 1.80 6.69
N LEU A 140 -15.78 0.47 6.81
CA LEU A 140 -16.69 -0.34 7.61
C LEU A 140 -16.69 0.07 9.09
N VAL A 141 -15.51 0.28 9.70
CA VAL A 141 -15.41 0.70 11.10
C VAL A 141 -16.09 2.04 11.30
N VAL A 142 -15.85 3.00 10.40
CA VAL A 142 -16.47 4.33 10.45
C VAL A 142 -17.99 4.24 10.30
N GLU A 143 -18.48 3.40 9.37
CA GLU A 143 -19.92 3.20 9.15
C GLU A 143 -20.61 2.61 10.38
N LYS A 144 -19.99 1.64 11.07
CA LYS A 144 -20.58 0.99 12.26
C LYS A 144 -20.46 1.81 13.54
N THR A 145 -19.42 2.62 13.68
CA THR A 145 -19.14 3.37 14.93
C THR A 145 -19.56 4.83 14.90
N GLY A 146 -19.77 5.40 13.71
CA GLY A 146 -19.99 6.84 13.54
C GLY A 146 -18.74 7.70 13.81
N TRP A 147 -17.56 7.09 13.96
CA TRP A 147 -16.31 7.79 14.23
C TRP A 147 -15.81 8.57 13.02
N LYS A 148 -14.97 9.59 13.25
CA LYS A 148 -14.25 10.24 12.15
C LYS A 148 -13.25 9.26 11.53
N VAL A 149 -13.04 9.35 10.22
CA VAL A 149 -12.09 8.53 9.45
C VAL A 149 -10.71 8.44 10.09
N GLN A 150 -10.20 9.55 10.63
CA GLN A 150 -8.91 9.59 11.31
C GLN A 150 -8.85 8.64 12.53
N TRP A 151 -9.91 8.59 13.34
CA TRP A 151 -9.97 7.73 14.52
C TRP A 151 -10.08 6.26 14.14
N GLY A 152 -10.91 5.93 13.14
CA GLY A 152 -11.02 4.56 12.62
C GLY A 152 -9.67 4.06 12.08
N ARG A 153 -8.99 4.88 11.28
CA ARG A 153 -7.65 4.55 10.77
C ARG A 153 -6.64 4.36 11.89
N ASN A 154 -6.50 5.32 12.78
CA ASN A 154 -5.51 5.27 13.86
C ASN A 154 -5.75 4.07 14.80
N GLY A 155 -7.01 3.78 15.14
CA GLY A 155 -7.35 2.62 15.96
C GLY A 155 -6.90 1.30 15.32
N MET A 156 -7.16 1.10 14.03
CA MET A 156 -6.71 -0.10 13.32
C MET A 156 -5.19 -0.20 13.26
N GLU A 157 -4.49 0.89 12.94
CA GLU A 157 -3.03 0.91 12.90
C GLU A 157 -2.44 0.53 14.27
N ILE A 158 -3.01 1.06 15.37
CA ILE A 158 -2.58 0.74 16.74
C ILE A 158 -2.83 -0.74 17.08
N ILE A 159 -4.01 -1.26 16.75
CA ILE A 159 -4.37 -2.67 17.03
C ILE A 159 -3.42 -3.62 16.30
N VAL A 160 -3.23 -3.38 15.00
CA VAL A 160 -2.38 -4.23 14.16
C VAL A 160 -0.92 -4.12 14.57
N PHE A 161 -0.45 -2.90 14.86
CA PHE A 161 0.87 -2.68 15.44
C PHE A 161 1.07 -3.47 16.73
N PHE A 162 0.11 -3.39 17.66
CA PHE A 162 0.19 -4.06 18.95
C PHE A 162 0.28 -5.58 18.78
N PHE A 163 -0.60 -6.19 17.98
CA PHE A 163 -0.53 -7.63 17.71
C PHE A 163 0.74 -8.01 16.96
N GLY A 164 1.18 -7.22 15.99
CA GLY A 164 2.44 -7.47 15.28
C GLY A 164 3.65 -7.43 16.19
N TRP A 165 3.67 -6.47 17.12
CA TRP A 165 4.72 -6.35 18.13
C TRP A 165 4.74 -7.57 19.07
N LEU A 166 3.57 -8.01 19.55
CA LEU A 166 3.46 -9.22 20.38
C LEU A 166 3.94 -10.49 19.65
N LEU A 167 3.70 -10.58 18.34
CA LEU A 167 4.19 -11.68 17.50
C LEU A 167 5.71 -11.59 17.23
N GLY A 168 6.37 -10.52 17.67
CA GLY A 168 7.81 -10.33 17.53
C GLY A 168 8.23 -9.70 16.19
N GLY A 169 7.34 -8.92 15.57
CA GLY A 169 7.65 -8.10 14.41
C GLY A 169 8.63 -6.95 14.73
N PRO A 170 9.39 -6.45 13.74
CA PRO A 170 10.45 -5.46 13.95
C PRO A 170 9.85 -4.08 14.23
N VAL A 171 10.06 -3.58 15.45
CA VAL A 171 9.60 -2.27 15.88
C VAL A 171 10.79 -1.43 16.30
N GLY A 172 10.85 -0.19 15.81
CA GLY A 172 11.93 0.74 16.15
C GLY A 172 11.60 2.18 15.76
N ILE A 173 12.62 3.03 15.72
CA ILE A 173 12.48 4.46 15.39
C ILE A 173 11.86 4.68 13.99
N GLY A 174 12.19 3.81 13.04
CA GLY A 174 11.61 3.77 11.70
C GLY A 174 10.10 3.55 11.71
N THR A 175 9.57 2.70 12.59
CA THR A 175 8.12 2.51 12.73
C THR A 175 7.43 3.82 13.11
N VAL A 176 8.03 4.60 14.01
CA VAL A 176 7.54 5.93 14.41
C VAL A 176 7.62 6.92 13.24
N ILE A 177 8.73 6.92 12.49
CA ILE A 177 8.91 7.76 11.31
C ILE A 177 7.85 7.44 10.25
N ILE A 178 7.55 6.16 10.00
CA ILE A 178 6.50 5.75 9.07
C ILE A 178 5.13 6.21 9.58
N ALA A 179 4.82 5.96 10.85
CA ALA A 179 3.52 6.29 11.44
C ALA A 179 3.21 7.80 11.36
N LEU A 180 4.22 8.65 11.57
CA LEU A 180 4.05 10.11 11.54
C LEU A 180 4.27 10.72 10.15
N GLY A 181 5.21 10.19 9.37
CA GLY A 181 5.68 10.80 8.13
C GLY A 181 4.94 10.33 6.87
N LEU A 182 4.49 9.07 6.82
CA LEU A 182 3.92 8.50 5.61
C LEU A 182 2.66 9.26 5.16
N GLY A 183 1.82 9.69 6.11
CA GLY A 183 0.61 10.46 5.82
C GLY A 183 0.91 11.77 5.08
N SER A 184 1.94 12.50 5.50
CA SER A 184 2.37 13.76 4.86
C SER A 184 2.88 13.52 3.44
N ILE A 185 3.65 12.46 3.22
CA ILE A 185 4.18 12.11 1.89
C ILE A 185 3.03 11.73 0.96
N VAL A 186 2.06 10.95 1.43
CA VAL A 186 0.86 10.62 0.65
C VAL A 186 0.03 11.87 0.33
N GLY A 187 -0.09 12.79 1.30
CA GLY A 187 -0.75 14.08 1.10
C GLY A 187 -0.13 14.92 -0.02
N PHE A 188 1.19 14.80 -0.22
CA PHE A 188 1.91 15.45 -1.31
C PHE A 188 1.83 14.67 -2.64
N SER A 189 1.98 13.34 -2.58
CA SER A 189 2.06 12.49 -3.77
C SER A 189 0.70 12.30 -4.46
N LEU A 190 -0.40 12.27 -3.71
CA LEU A 190 -1.73 12.01 -4.25
C LEU A 190 -2.20 13.13 -5.21
N PRO A 191 -2.13 14.43 -4.87
CA PRO A 191 -2.45 15.50 -5.82
C PRO A 191 -1.56 15.46 -7.07
N GLN A 192 -0.27 15.17 -6.93
CA GLN A 192 0.65 15.03 -8.05
C GLN A 192 0.27 13.88 -8.98
N SER A 193 -0.05 12.72 -8.39
CA SER A 193 -0.48 11.52 -9.11
C SER A 193 -1.79 11.75 -9.86
N LYS A 194 -2.77 12.42 -9.23
CA LYS A 194 -4.02 12.82 -9.88
C LYS A 194 -3.79 13.75 -11.08
N LYS A 195 -2.95 14.79 -10.91
CA LYS A 195 -2.59 15.72 -12.00
C LYS A 195 -1.90 14.99 -13.15
N LEU A 196 -0.95 14.11 -12.86
CA LEU A 196 -0.25 13.32 -13.86
C LEU A 196 -1.20 12.40 -14.63
N LEU A 197 -2.06 11.66 -13.92
CA LEU A 197 -3.06 10.79 -14.55
C LEU A 197 -4.01 11.59 -15.45
N HIS A 198 -4.49 12.74 -14.99
CA HIS A 198 -5.35 13.62 -15.78
C HIS A 198 -4.66 14.09 -17.05
N PHE A 199 -3.43 14.59 -16.94
CA PHE A 199 -2.63 15.03 -18.08
C PHE A 199 -2.40 13.90 -19.09
N LEU A 200 -2.13 12.67 -18.63
CA LEU A 200 -1.96 11.51 -19.51
C LEU A 200 -3.26 11.15 -20.25
N ILE A 201 -4.39 11.24 -19.57
CA ILE A 201 -5.72 11.02 -20.17
C ILE A 201 -5.99 12.11 -21.23
N GLU A 202 -5.82 13.39 -20.90
CA GLU A 202 -6.04 14.51 -21.82
C GLU A 202 -5.16 14.40 -23.07
N ARG A 203 -3.84 14.21 -22.88
CA ARG A 203 -2.89 14.08 -24.00
C ARG A 203 -3.24 12.92 -24.93
N GLN A 204 -3.76 11.82 -24.39
CA GLN A 204 -4.18 10.67 -25.20
C GLN A 204 -5.46 10.96 -25.98
N MET A 205 -6.39 11.74 -25.43
CA MET A 205 -7.58 12.18 -26.14
C MET A 205 -7.22 13.17 -27.26
N THR A 206 -6.33 14.13 -27.00
CA THR A 206 -5.88 15.11 -28.01
C THR A 206 -5.20 14.44 -29.21
N LYS A 207 -4.31 13.46 -28.97
CA LYS A 207 -3.70 12.67 -30.05
C LYS A 207 -4.70 11.89 -30.90
N ARG A 208 -5.85 11.50 -30.33
CA ARG A 208 -6.92 10.83 -31.07
C ARG A 208 -7.63 11.82 -31.99
N ASP A 209 -7.91 13.01 -31.48
CA ASP A 209 -8.72 14.01 -32.18
C ASP A 209 -7.90 14.80 -33.21
N ASN A 210 -6.55 14.78 -33.14
CA ASN A 210 -5.67 15.31 -34.19
C ASN A 210 -4.41 14.45 -34.40
N PRO A 211 -4.44 13.43 -35.29
CA PRO A 211 -3.35 12.47 -35.49
C PRO A 211 -2.03 13.06 -36.03
N LEU A 212 -2.06 14.28 -36.57
CA LEU A 212 -0.93 14.94 -37.24
C LEU A 212 -0.15 15.92 -36.35
N ALA A 213 -0.51 16.06 -35.06
CA ALA A 213 0.08 17.04 -34.14
C ALA A 213 1.37 16.56 -33.43
N SER A 214 2.18 15.72 -34.05
CA SER A 214 3.47 15.26 -33.51
C SER A 214 4.65 15.99 -34.11
#